data_AF-A0A150J9V1-F1
#
_entry.id   AF-A0A150J9V1-F1
#
_cell.length_a   1.000
_cell.length_b   1.000
_cell.length_c   1.000
_cell.angle_alpha   90.00
_cell.angle_beta   90.00
_cell.angle_gamma   90.00
#
_symmetry.space_group_name_H-M   'P 1'
#
loop_
_entity.id
_entity.type
_entity.pdbx_description
1 polymer ?
#
loop_
_entity_poly.entity_id
_entity_poly.type
_entity_poly.pdbx_seq_one_letter_code
_entity_poly.pdbx_strand_id
1 'polypeptide(L)'
;MGSIIDAREKLVSSLERFRYIKSNNVKKAFLTVDRSNFVPESLKNEAYLDTPLPIGWGQTISAPSMIAIMLEVSELSKGLKILEIGTGSGYNAALLAELCGEENVISIERIPEVFTFGKENLERARYKVRIILGDGTKGYEEEAPYDRIIVTAAAPQIPNSWKSQIKEKGMIIAPVGTERYYQELLVLRKKDGNFETKKHGGCVFVPLVGENGWKE
;
A
#
# COMPACT_ATOMS: atom_id res chain seq x y z
N MET A 1 5.02 18.16 21.42
CA MET A 1 3.99 18.26 20.36
C MET A 1 4.44 19.10 19.16
N GLY A 2 5.13 20.24 19.33
CA GLY A 2 5.58 21.07 18.21
C GLY A 2 6.62 20.45 17.26
N SER A 3 7.45 19.50 17.70
CA SER A 3 8.52 18.90 16.88
C SER A 3 8.04 17.85 15.86
N ILE A 4 6.97 17.12 16.18
CA ILE A 4 6.44 16.02 15.34
C ILE A 4 5.58 16.56 14.19
N ILE A 5 4.74 17.57 14.47
CA ILE A 5 3.92 18.23 13.46
C ILE A 5 4.83 18.89 12.41
N ASP A 6 5.86 19.60 12.87
CA ASP A 6 6.86 20.24 12.01
C ASP A 6 7.63 19.21 11.15
N ALA A 7 8.00 18.04 11.68
CA ALA A 7 8.66 16.99 10.91
C ALA A 7 7.77 16.38 9.81
N ARG A 8 6.49 16.17 10.10
CA ARG A 8 5.52 15.66 9.11
C ARG A 8 5.28 16.66 7.98
N GLU A 9 5.07 17.92 8.31
CA GLU A 9 4.87 18.98 7.32
C GLU A 9 6.11 19.15 6.43
N LYS A 10 7.32 19.04 7.00
CA LYS A 10 8.58 19.04 6.25
C LYS A 10 8.68 17.86 5.29
N LEU A 11 8.32 16.64 5.73
CA LEU A 11 8.28 15.47 4.86
C LEU A 11 7.32 15.71 3.70
N VAL A 12 6.07 16.11 3.97
CA VAL A 12 5.05 16.34 2.92
C VAL A 12 5.51 17.43 1.95
N SER A 13 6.07 18.53 2.44
CA SER A 13 6.61 19.61 1.62
C SER A 13 7.74 19.12 0.70
N SER A 14 8.61 18.24 1.21
CA SER A 14 9.66 17.60 0.41
C SER A 14 9.08 16.72 -0.69
N LEU A 15 8.09 15.88 -0.36
CA LEU A 15 7.42 14.99 -1.33
C LEU A 15 6.69 15.78 -2.44
N GLU A 16 6.10 16.93 -2.13
CA GLU A 16 5.53 17.85 -3.12
C GLU A 16 6.62 18.47 -4.00
N ARG A 17 7.71 18.96 -3.39
CA ARG A 17 8.83 19.58 -4.11
C ARG A 17 9.46 18.63 -5.13
N PHE A 18 9.59 17.35 -4.80
CA PHE A 18 10.09 16.31 -5.71
C PHE A 18 9.01 15.72 -6.63
N ARG A 19 7.77 16.22 -6.54
CA ARG A 19 6.60 15.80 -7.34
C ARG A 19 6.22 14.33 -7.15
N TYR A 20 6.50 13.77 -5.97
CA TYR A 20 5.96 12.46 -5.55
C TYR A 20 4.50 12.59 -5.12
N ILE A 21 4.18 13.65 -4.38
CA ILE A 21 2.80 14.08 -4.15
C ILE A 21 2.46 15.15 -5.18
N LYS A 22 1.32 15.00 -5.86
CA LYS A 22 0.85 15.90 -6.93
C LYS A 22 -0.56 16.39 -6.69
N SER A 23 -1.37 15.60 -6.00
CA SER A 23 -2.78 15.88 -5.73
C SER A 23 -2.99 16.38 -4.30
N ASN A 24 -3.93 17.31 -4.14
CA ASN A 24 -4.32 17.82 -2.82
C ASN A 24 -4.90 16.72 -1.91
N ASN A 25 -5.54 15.70 -2.49
CA ASN A 25 -6.12 14.59 -1.72
C ASN A 25 -5.02 13.72 -1.09
N VAL A 26 -3.98 13.34 -1.85
CA VAL A 26 -2.84 12.57 -1.31
C VAL A 26 -2.07 13.42 -0.29
N LYS A 27 -1.84 14.70 -0.57
CA LYS A 27 -1.25 15.64 0.40
C LYS A 27 -2.02 15.63 1.73
N LYS A 28 -3.34 15.80 1.67
CA LYS A 28 -4.20 15.84 2.86
C LYS A 28 -4.12 14.52 3.62
N ALA A 29 -4.19 13.38 2.94
CA ALA A 29 -4.06 12.08 3.58
C ALA A 29 -2.73 11.93 4.34
N PHE A 30 -1.60 12.31 3.75
CA PHE A 30 -0.29 12.27 4.43
C PHE A 30 -0.17 13.23 5.62
N LEU A 31 -0.87 14.38 5.59
CA LEU A 31 -0.91 15.30 6.73
C LEU A 31 -1.79 14.76 7.86
N THR A 32 -2.90 14.10 7.52
CA THR A 32 -3.83 13.48 8.49
C THR A 32 -3.22 12.26 9.16
N VAL A 33 -2.72 11.29 8.38
CA VAL A 33 -2.24 10.01 8.90
C VAL A 33 -0.86 10.18 9.53
N ASP A 34 -0.79 10.06 10.84
CA ASP A 34 0.49 10.12 11.56
C ASP A 34 1.29 8.82 11.40
N ARG A 35 2.27 8.84 10.48
CA ARG A 35 3.18 7.71 10.23
C ARG A 35 3.90 7.19 11.49
N SER A 36 4.11 8.02 12.52
CA SER A 36 4.77 7.60 13.77
C SER A 36 3.94 6.60 14.59
N ASN A 37 2.63 6.48 14.31
CA ASN A 37 1.77 5.45 14.90
C ASN A 37 1.91 4.07 14.25
N PHE A 38 2.64 3.97 13.14
CA PHE A 38 2.76 2.77 12.31
C PHE A 38 4.21 2.26 12.20
N VAL A 39 5.06 2.65 13.14
CA VAL A 39 6.46 2.18 13.24
C VAL A 39 6.70 1.62 14.64
N PRO A 40 7.69 0.72 14.81
CA PRO A 40 8.13 0.30 16.14
C PRO A 40 8.51 1.51 17.01
N GLU A 41 8.30 1.40 18.33
CA GLU A 41 8.52 2.51 19.28
C GLU A 41 9.94 3.12 19.16
N SER A 42 10.95 2.26 18.98
CA SER A 42 12.35 2.65 18.83
C SER A 42 12.64 3.44 17.55
N LEU A 43 11.73 3.46 16.58
CA LEU A 43 11.89 4.09 15.26
C LEU A 43 10.97 5.30 15.06
N LYS A 44 10.29 5.78 16.11
CA LYS A 44 9.38 6.93 16.01
C LYS A 44 10.07 8.22 15.60
N ASN A 45 11.32 8.41 15.99
CA ASN A 45 12.09 9.60 15.63
C ASN A 45 12.46 9.62 14.14
N GLU A 46 12.54 8.44 13.53
CA GLU A 46 12.83 8.21 12.11
C GLU A 46 11.57 8.16 11.25
N ALA A 47 10.36 8.19 11.85
CA ALA A 47 9.10 7.95 11.17
C ALA A 47 8.86 8.86 9.95
N TYR A 48 9.42 10.07 9.94
CA TYR A 48 9.27 11.05 8.86
C TYR A 48 10.47 11.15 7.93
N LEU A 49 11.44 10.24 8.05
CA LEU A 49 12.50 10.09 7.05
C LEU A 49 11.93 9.44 5.79
N ASP A 50 12.35 9.92 4.63
CA ASP A 50 11.94 9.34 3.34
C ASP A 50 12.75 8.07 3.01
N THR A 51 12.56 7.02 3.82
CA THR A 51 13.27 5.74 3.73
C THR A 51 12.35 4.61 4.21
N PRO A 52 12.51 3.37 3.70
CA PRO A 52 11.86 2.24 4.34
C PRO A 52 12.39 2.05 5.76
N LEU A 53 11.51 1.61 6.67
CA LEU A 53 11.88 1.27 8.05
C LEU A 53 11.48 -0.18 8.36
N PRO A 54 12.30 -0.94 9.10
CA PRO A 54 11.96 -2.30 9.48
C PRO A 54 10.78 -2.32 10.46
N ILE A 55 9.86 -3.26 10.28
CA ILE A 55 8.72 -3.47 11.18
C ILE A 55 8.74 -4.85 11.86
N GLY A 56 9.83 -5.61 11.68
CA GLY A 56 9.98 -6.98 12.15
C GLY A 56 9.65 -8.03 11.09
N TRP A 57 9.94 -9.29 11.37
CA TRP A 57 9.59 -10.46 10.52
C TRP A 57 10.05 -10.36 9.05
N GLY A 58 11.18 -9.70 8.80
CA GLY A 58 11.70 -9.47 7.45
C GLY A 58 10.90 -8.46 6.62
N GLN A 59 9.96 -7.74 7.24
CA GLN A 59 9.09 -6.77 6.59
C GLN A 59 9.55 -5.33 6.86
N THR A 60 9.11 -4.43 5.99
CA THR A 60 9.36 -2.98 6.11
C THR A 60 8.09 -2.19 5.85
N ILE A 61 7.91 -1.06 6.55
CA ILE A 61 7.05 0.02 6.05
C ILE A 61 7.79 0.73 4.92
N SER A 62 7.16 0.88 3.75
CA SER A 62 7.79 1.47 2.56
C SER A 62 8.17 2.94 2.76
N ALA A 63 9.09 3.45 1.95
CA ALA A 63 9.43 4.87 1.93
C ALA A 63 8.17 5.73 1.61
N PRO A 64 7.98 6.88 2.30
CA PRO A 64 6.92 7.84 2.00
C PRO A 64 6.78 8.18 0.51
N SER A 65 7.89 8.42 -0.19
CA SER A 65 7.90 8.70 -1.63
C SER A 65 7.32 7.57 -2.47
N MET A 66 7.71 6.32 -2.19
CA MET A 66 7.18 5.16 -2.91
C MET A 66 5.67 5.00 -2.68
N ILE A 67 5.20 5.19 -1.44
CA ILE A 67 3.77 5.17 -1.11
C ILE A 67 3.04 6.29 -1.87
N ALA A 68 3.56 7.52 -1.86
CA ALA A 68 2.97 8.64 -2.58
C ALA A 68 2.87 8.36 -4.09
N ILE A 69 3.92 7.81 -4.71
CA ILE A 69 3.89 7.40 -6.12
C ILE A 69 2.76 6.39 -6.36
N MET A 70 2.66 5.34 -5.55
CA MET A 70 1.62 4.31 -5.70
C MET A 70 0.21 4.88 -5.55
N LEU A 71 -0.03 5.77 -4.58
CA LEU A 71 -1.34 6.41 -4.38
C LEU A 71 -1.72 7.34 -5.54
N GLU A 72 -0.76 8.13 -6.06
CA GLU A 72 -0.99 9.02 -7.20
C GLU A 72 -1.33 8.25 -8.49
N VAL A 73 -0.57 7.19 -8.80
CA VAL A 73 -0.82 6.39 -10.02
C VAL A 73 -2.09 5.53 -9.92
N SER A 74 -2.60 5.33 -8.71
CA SER A 74 -3.83 4.57 -8.46
C SER A 74 -5.10 5.36 -8.77
N GLU A 75 -5.04 6.66 -9.08
CA GLU A 75 -6.21 7.49 -9.41
C GLU A 75 -7.36 7.29 -8.40
N LEU A 76 -7.05 7.46 -7.12
CA LEU A 76 -7.96 7.18 -6.01
C LEU A 76 -8.99 8.31 -5.84
N SER A 77 -10.20 7.92 -5.46
CA SER A 77 -11.28 8.83 -5.11
C SER A 77 -12.20 8.20 -4.07
N LYS A 78 -13.01 9.04 -3.42
CA LYS A 78 -13.97 8.61 -2.40
C LYS A 78 -14.96 7.59 -2.98
N GLY A 79 -15.20 6.50 -2.24
CA GLY A 79 -16.15 5.45 -2.61
C GLY A 79 -15.59 4.34 -3.50
N LEU A 80 -14.32 4.40 -3.94
CA LEU A 80 -13.70 3.28 -4.64
C LEU A 80 -13.44 2.13 -3.66
N LYS A 81 -13.82 0.91 -4.05
CA LYS A 81 -13.54 -0.32 -3.29
C LYS A 81 -12.11 -0.78 -3.57
N ILE A 82 -11.31 -0.88 -2.52
CA ILE A 82 -9.88 -1.17 -2.59
C ILE A 82 -9.58 -2.51 -1.93
N LEU A 83 -8.79 -3.32 -2.60
CA LEU A 83 -8.06 -4.42 -1.99
C LEU A 83 -6.58 -4.03 -1.89
N GLU A 84 -6.05 -4.01 -0.68
CA GLU A 84 -4.62 -3.96 -0.41
C GLU A 84 -4.10 -5.37 -0.15
N ILE A 85 -2.97 -5.73 -0.76
CA ILE A 85 -2.26 -6.99 -0.52
C ILE A 85 -0.90 -6.65 0.09
N GLY A 86 -0.71 -7.08 1.34
CA GLY A 86 0.41 -6.74 2.20
C GLY A 86 0.05 -5.58 3.14
N THR A 87 -0.69 -5.87 4.21
CA THR A 87 -1.05 -4.84 5.21
C THR A 87 0.20 -4.24 5.86
N GLY A 88 1.21 -5.07 6.15
CA GLY A 88 2.44 -4.61 6.79
C GLY A 88 2.16 -3.86 8.08
N SER A 89 2.61 -2.60 8.16
CA SER A 89 2.37 -1.77 9.34
C SER A 89 0.95 -1.20 9.47
N GLY A 90 0.13 -1.28 8.42
CA GLY A 90 -1.19 -0.64 8.34
C GLY A 90 -1.16 0.83 7.87
N TYR A 91 0.01 1.44 7.66
CA TYR A 91 0.09 2.86 7.28
C TYR A 91 -0.53 3.16 5.91
N ASN A 92 -0.26 2.33 4.90
CA ASN A 92 -0.85 2.52 3.57
C ASN A 92 -2.36 2.26 3.61
N ALA A 93 -2.82 1.25 4.35
CA ALA A 93 -4.24 1.01 4.62
C ALA A 93 -4.96 2.25 5.21
N ALA A 94 -4.34 2.94 6.17
CA ALA A 94 -4.86 4.19 6.74
C ALA A 94 -4.93 5.34 5.71
N LEU A 95 -3.91 5.48 4.85
CA LEU A 95 -3.93 6.46 3.76
C LEU A 95 -5.04 6.14 2.74
N LEU A 96 -5.24 4.87 2.41
CA LEU A 96 -6.34 4.43 1.54
C LEU A 96 -7.70 4.73 2.18
N ALA A 97 -7.84 4.54 3.49
CA ALA A 97 -9.03 4.89 4.25
C ALA A 97 -9.36 6.39 4.15
N GLU A 98 -8.38 7.28 4.31
CA GLU A 98 -8.57 8.73 4.13
C GLU A 98 -9.01 9.09 2.70
N LEU A 99 -8.50 8.39 1.70
CA LEU A 99 -8.73 8.69 0.28
C LEU A 99 -10.06 8.13 -0.24
N CYS A 100 -10.45 6.94 0.23
CA CYS A 100 -11.56 6.18 -0.33
C CYS A 100 -12.74 6.00 0.65
N GLY A 101 -12.55 6.18 1.96
CA GLY A 101 -13.48 5.81 3.02
C GLY A 101 -13.10 4.47 3.64
N GLU A 102 -13.07 4.40 4.98
CA GLU A 102 -12.61 3.23 5.74
C GLU A 102 -13.35 1.94 5.38
N GLU A 103 -14.67 2.06 5.15
CA GLU A 103 -15.55 0.94 4.79
C GLU A 103 -15.26 0.35 3.41
N ASN A 104 -14.51 1.07 2.57
CA ASN A 104 -14.19 0.67 1.22
C ASN A 104 -12.81 0.00 1.10
N VAL A 105 -12.06 -0.12 2.19
CA VAL A 105 -10.70 -0.69 2.19
C VAL A 105 -10.69 -2.05 2.89
N ILE A 106 -10.19 -3.05 2.16
CA ILE A 106 -9.86 -4.37 2.68
C ILE A 106 -8.36 -4.58 2.50
N SER A 107 -7.67 -5.03 3.54
CA SER A 107 -6.23 -5.33 3.47
C SER A 107 -5.96 -6.77 3.87
N ILE A 108 -5.08 -7.47 3.16
CA ILE A 108 -4.69 -8.85 3.46
C ILE A 108 -3.24 -8.90 3.91
N GLU A 109 -2.97 -9.63 4.99
CA GLU A 109 -1.63 -9.93 5.47
C GLU A 109 -1.49 -11.44 5.68
N ARG A 110 -0.33 -12.01 5.33
CA ARG A 110 -0.08 -13.45 5.45
C ARG A 110 0.60 -13.84 6.76
N ILE A 111 1.41 -12.94 7.32
CA ILE A 111 2.23 -13.21 8.52
C ILE A 111 1.41 -12.86 9.77
N PRO A 112 1.05 -13.81 10.65
CA PRO A 112 0.18 -13.56 11.80
C PRO A 112 0.65 -12.43 12.73
N GLU A 113 1.96 -12.32 12.94
CA GLU A 113 2.54 -11.29 13.80
C GLU A 113 2.49 -9.90 13.14
N VAL A 114 2.72 -9.82 11.83
CA VAL A 114 2.60 -8.57 11.06
C VAL A 114 1.14 -8.15 10.96
N PHE A 115 0.23 -9.11 10.78
CA PHE A 115 -1.22 -8.87 10.81
C PHE A 115 -1.63 -8.22 12.13
N THR A 116 -1.16 -8.79 13.24
CA THR A 116 -1.44 -8.26 14.59
C THR A 116 -0.86 -6.86 14.76
N PHE A 117 0.41 -6.67 14.39
CA PHE A 117 1.07 -5.37 14.46
C PHE A 117 0.34 -4.28 13.64
N GLY A 118 -0.03 -4.58 12.39
CA GLY A 118 -0.77 -3.66 11.53
C GLY A 118 -2.16 -3.33 12.08
N LYS A 119 -2.86 -4.34 12.60
CA LYS A 119 -4.17 -4.17 13.24
C LYS A 119 -4.11 -3.25 14.45
N GLU A 120 -3.17 -3.48 15.36
CA GLU A 120 -3.00 -2.66 16.57
C GLU A 120 -2.62 -1.21 16.24
N ASN A 121 -1.82 -0.99 15.19
CA ASN A 121 -1.49 0.37 14.72
C ASN A 121 -2.72 1.10 14.18
N LEU A 122 -3.53 0.43 13.37
CA LEU A 122 -4.77 0.98 12.82
C LEU A 122 -5.77 1.31 13.95
N GLU A 123 -5.94 0.41 14.93
CA GLU A 123 -6.80 0.65 16.10
C GLU A 123 -6.32 1.86 16.92
N ARG A 124 -5.01 1.95 17.19
CA ARG A 124 -4.39 3.08 17.90
C ARG A 124 -4.58 4.40 17.15
N ALA A 125 -4.45 4.36 15.83
CA ALA A 125 -4.67 5.51 14.94
C ALA A 125 -6.16 5.76 14.65
N ARG A 126 -7.07 4.94 15.21
CA ARG A 126 -8.54 5.04 15.13
C ARG A 126 -9.12 4.81 13.73
N TYR A 127 -8.44 4.03 12.89
CA TYR A 127 -8.94 3.59 11.59
C TYR A 127 -9.61 2.22 11.70
N LYS A 128 -10.81 2.05 11.12
CA LYS A 128 -11.56 0.80 11.12
C LYS A 128 -11.46 0.05 9.78
N VAL A 129 -10.24 -0.07 9.26
CA VAL A 129 -9.99 -0.86 8.04
C VAL A 129 -10.18 -2.35 8.33
N ARG A 130 -10.85 -3.07 7.42
CA ARG A 130 -10.99 -4.52 7.53
C ARG A 130 -9.68 -5.21 7.11
N ILE A 131 -9.07 -5.94 8.03
CA ILE A 131 -7.85 -6.71 7.76
C ILE A 131 -8.18 -8.20 7.79
N ILE A 132 -7.65 -8.94 6.83
CA ILE A 132 -7.82 -10.39 6.69
C ILE A 132 -6.44 -11.05 6.83
N LEU A 133 -6.36 -12.10 7.66
CA LEU A 133 -5.19 -12.97 7.70
C LEU A 133 -5.33 -14.02 6.60
N GLY A 134 -4.44 -14.01 5.61
CA GLY A 134 -4.53 -14.94 4.48
C GLY A 134 -3.51 -14.73 3.37
N ASP A 135 -3.59 -15.60 2.35
CA ASP A 135 -2.73 -15.54 1.17
C ASP A 135 -3.26 -14.50 0.16
N GLY A 136 -2.66 -13.31 0.16
CA GLY A 136 -3.02 -12.24 -0.76
C GLY A 136 -2.76 -12.53 -2.24
N THR A 137 -1.97 -13.56 -2.60
CA THR A 137 -1.81 -13.98 -4.00
C THR A 137 -3.12 -14.53 -4.59
N LYS A 138 -4.09 -14.89 -3.74
CA LYS A 138 -5.45 -15.30 -4.14
C LYS A 138 -6.43 -14.14 -4.23
N GLY A 139 -6.03 -12.94 -3.83
CA GLY A 139 -6.97 -11.83 -3.59
C GLY A 139 -7.97 -12.17 -2.48
N TYR A 140 -9.17 -11.60 -2.54
CA TYR A 140 -10.25 -11.92 -1.61
C TYR A 140 -11.60 -11.92 -2.33
N GLU A 141 -11.98 -13.09 -2.83
CA GLU A 141 -13.13 -13.26 -3.73
C GLU A 141 -14.47 -12.91 -3.07
N GLU A 142 -14.61 -13.13 -1.76
CA GLU A 142 -15.83 -12.85 -1.00
C GLU A 142 -16.31 -11.40 -1.12
N GLU A 143 -15.38 -10.47 -1.37
CA GLU A 143 -15.66 -9.04 -1.49
C GLU A 143 -15.31 -8.49 -2.88
N ALA A 144 -14.95 -9.36 -3.82
CA ALA A 144 -14.79 -8.97 -5.21
C ALA A 144 -16.16 -8.53 -5.81
N PRO A 145 -16.16 -7.68 -6.84
CA PRO A 145 -15.00 -7.11 -7.53
C PRO A 145 -14.53 -5.76 -6.95
N TYR A 146 -13.26 -5.43 -7.18
CA TYR A 146 -12.58 -4.22 -6.70
C TYR A 146 -12.41 -3.16 -7.78
N ASP A 147 -12.41 -1.88 -7.37
CA ASP A 147 -12.01 -0.77 -8.23
C ASP A 147 -10.49 -0.69 -8.35
N ARG A 148 -9.77 -0.97 -7.26
CA ARG A 148 -8.30 -1.05 -7.23
C ARG A 148 -7.83 -2.26 -6.45
N ILE A 149 -6.76 -2.88 -6.93
CA ILE A 149 -5.93 -3.81 -6.17
C ILE A 149 -4.55 -3.18 -6.06
N ILE A 150 -4.07 -2.93 -4.85
CA ILE A 150 -2.78 -2.30 -4.58
C ILE A 150 -1.91 -3.30 -3.81
N VAL A 151 -0.75 -3.61 -4.36
CA VAL A 151 0.14 -4.67 -3.84
C VAL A 151 1.42 -4.04 -3.33
N THR A 152 1.74 -4.27 -2.06
CA THR A 152 2.90 -3.70 -1.37
C THR A 152 4.02 -4.73 -1.16
N ALA A 153 4.05 -5.75 -2.03
CA ALA A 153 5.08 -6.78 -2.11
C ALA A 153 5.35 -7.16 -3.58
N ALA A 154 6.58 -7.56 -3.88
CA ALA A 154 7.05 -7.89 -5.21
C ALA A 154 6.53 -9.25 -5.70
N ALA A 155 5.69 -9.25 -6.72
CA ALA A 155 5.20 -10.46 -7.35
C ALA A 155 6.12 -10.91 -8.52
N PRO A 156 6.28 -12.23 -8.76
CA PRO A 156 6.99 -12.71 -9.95
C PRO A 156 6.26 -12.36 -11.25
N GLN A 157 4.93 -12.29 -11.19
CA GLN A 157 4.03 -11.91 -12.26
C GLN A 157 2.68 -11.49 -11.64
N ILE A 158 1.81 -10.83 -12.40
CA ILE A 158 0.45 -10.52 -11.97
C ILE A 158 -0.41 -11.81 -11.95
N PRO A 159 -0.88 -12.29 -10.79
CA PRO A 159 -1.79 -13.43 -10.66
C PRO A 159 -3.11 -13.25 -11.41
N ASN A 160 -3.64 -14.35 -11.96
CA ASN A 160 -4.96 -14.36 -12.60
C ASN A 160 -6.10 -14.13 -11.62
N SER A 161 -5.93 -14.53 -10.35
CA SER A 161 -6.85 -14.24 -9.25
C SER A 161 -7.17 -12.75 -9.16
N TRP A 162 -6.16 -11.87 -9.16
CA TRP A 162 -6.36 -10.43 -9.13
C TRP A 162 -7.09 -9.91 -10.37
N LYS A 163 -6.72 -10.41 -11.56
CA LYS A 163 -7.37 -10.04 -12.83
C LYS A 163 -8.85 -10.43 -12.87
N SER A 164 -9.21 -11.55 -12.25
CA SER A 164 -10.61 -12.01 -12.17
C SER A 164 -11.43 -11.18 -11.19
N GLN A 165 -10.80 -10.63 -10.15
CA GLN A 165 -11.46 -9.87 -9.08
C GLN A 165 -11.49 -8.36 -9.31
N ILE A 166 -10.96 -7.85 -10.43
CA ILE A 166 -10.99 -6.42 -10.76
C ILE A 166 -12.18 -6.07 -11.66
N LYS A 167 -12.87 -4.97 -11.33
CA LYS A 167 -13.95 -4.39 -12.14
C LYS A 167 -13.44 -3.93 -13.50
N GLU A 168 -14.37 -3.81 -14.45
CA GLU A 168 -14.14 -3.08 -15.69
C GLU A 168 -13.72 -1.63 -15.37
N LYS A 169 -12.73 -1.07 -16.08
CA LYS A 169 -12.05 0.21 -15.75
C LYS A 169 -11.27 0.24 -14.43
N GLY A 170 -11.26 -0.87 -13.68
CA GLY A 170 -10.47 -1.02 -12.46
C GLY A 170 -8.97 -1.17 -12.75
N MET A 171 -8.15 -1.03 -11.71
CA MET A 171 -6.70 -1.07 -11.83
C MET A 171 -6.00 -1.99 -10.83
N ILE A 172 -4.92 -2.61 -11.27
CA ILE A 172 -3.98 -3.37 -10.43
C ILE A 172 -2.66 -2.61 -10.41
N ILE A 173 -2.16 -2.28 -9.23
CA ILE A 173 -0.91 -1.56 -9.00
C ILE A 173 0.00 -2.49 -8.21
N ALA A 174 1.08 -2.97 -8.83
CA ALA A 174 1.94 -3.97 -8.22
C ALA A 174 3.40 -3.85 -8.66
N PRO A 175 4.37 -3.98 -7.75
CA PRO A 175 5.76 -4.25 -8.07
C PRO A 175 5.88 -5.65 -8.71
N VAL A 176 6.40 -5.73 -9.92
CA VAL A 176 6.61 -7.01 -10.64
C VAL A 176 8.03 -7.09 -11.16
N GLY A 177 8.70 -8.20 -10.89
CA GLY A 177 10.07 -8.41 -11.35
C GLY A 177 10.67 -9.66 -10.73
N THR A 178 11.96 -9.87 -10.96
CA THR A 178 12.70 -10.98 -10.35
C THR A 178 12.99 -10.69 -8.87
N GLU A 179 13.29 -11.74 -8.11
CA GLU A 179 13.51 -11.64 -6.66
C GLU A 179 14.68 -10.70 -6.29
N ARG A 180 14.59 -10.15 -5.06
CA ARG A 180 15.63 -9.54 -4.22
C ARG A 180 16.24 -8.18 -4.57
N TYR A 181 16.28 -7.72 -5.82
CA TYR A 181 17.08 -6.52 -6.12
C TYR A 181 16.44 -5.45 -7.00
N TYR A 182 15.46 -5.81 -7.83
CA TYR A 182 14.84 -4.85 -8.73
C TYR A 182 13.48 -5.34 -9.23
N GLN A 183 12.47 -4.49 -9.15
CA GLN A 183 11.15 -4.69 -9.75
C GLN A 183 10.74 -3.45 -10.53
N GLU A 184 9.78 -3.61 -11.43
CA GLU A 184 9.10 -2.51 -12.09
C GLU A 184 7.74 -2.30 -11.42
N LEU A 185 7.38 -1.06 -11.09
CA LEU A 185 6.03 -0.74 -10.65
C LEU A 185 5.10 -0.78 -11.88
N LEU A 186 4.21 -1.76 -11.93
CA LEU A 186 3.23 -1.91 -13.00
C LEU A 186 1.87 -1.37 -12.58
N VAL A 187 1.19 -0.71 -13.52
CA VAL A 187 -0.22 -0.32 -13.43
C VAL A 187 -0.95 -0.98 -14.59
N LEU A 188 -1.85 -1.92 -14.28
CA LEU A 188 -2.69 -2.58 -15.26
C LEU A 188 -4.10 -2.00 -15.15
N ARG A 189 -4.66 -1.52 -16.26
CA ARG A 189 -6.05 -1.06 -16.33
C ARG A 189 -6.88 -2.02 -17.15
N LYS A 190 -8.01 -2.44 -16.61
CA LYS A 190 -8.97 -3.27 -17.35
C LYS A 190 -9.81 -2.40 -18.29
N LYS A 191 -9.85 -2.76 -19.57
CA LYS A 191 -10.61 -2.10 -20.61
C LYS A 191 -11.13 -3.13 -21.61
N ASP A 192 -12.45 -3.18 -21.78
CA ASP A 192 -13.16 -4.09 -22.68
C ASP A 192 -12.73 -5.55 -22.47
N GLY A 193 -12.63 -5.96 -21.19
CA GLY A 193 -12.18 -7.30 -20.80
C GLY A 193 -10.67 -7.56 -20.93
N ASN A 194 -9.90 -6.65 -21.50
CA ASN A 194 -8.45 -6.75 -21.68
C ASN A 194 -7.68 -5.88 -20.67
N PHE A 195 -6.37 -6.06 -20.56
CA PHE A 195 -5.52 -5.27 -19.66
C PHE A 195 -4.48 -4.45 -20.43
N GLU A 196 -4.58 -3.12 -20.30
CA GLU A 196 -3.54 -2.19 -20.72
C GLU A 196 -2.52 -2.03 -19.59
N THR A 197 -1.23 -2.30 -19.84
CA THR A 197 -0.17 -2.25 -18.83
C THR A 197 0.74 -1.05 -19.04
N LYS A 198 1.00 -0.29 -17.97
CA LYS A 198 1.99 0.80 -17.93
C LYS A 198 3.06 0.55 -16.88
N LYS A 199 4.27 1.00 -17.18
CA LYS A 199 5.45 0.93 -16.32
C LYS A 199 5.67 2.29 -15.65
N HIS A 200 5.94 2.29 -14.34
CA HIS A 200 6.05 3.51 -13.52
C HIS A 200 7.41 3.66 -12.81
N GLY A 201 8.42 2.91 -13.25
CA GLY A 201 9.80 3.01 -12.77
C GLY A 201 10.22 1.83 -11.90
N GLY A 202 11.53 1.75 -11.68
CA GLY A 202 12.16 0.75 -10.82
C GLY A 202 11.83 0.94 -9.34
N CYS A 203 11.63 -0.16 -8.63
CA CYS A 203 11.37 -0.18 -7.19
C CYS A 203 11.96 -1.45 -6.55
N VAL A 204 12.00 -1.46 -5.21
CA VAL A 204 12.46 -2.61 -4.42
C VAL A 204 11.46 -2.87 -3.30
N PHE A 205 10.86 -4.05 -3.31
CA PHE A 205 9.89 -4.52 -2.32
C PHE A 205 10.26 -5.91 -1.80
N VAL A 206 9.77 -6.23 -0.61
CA VAL A 206 9.80 -7.59 -0.06
C VAL A 206 9.05 -8.56 -0.99
N PRO A 207 9.45 -9.85 -1.08
CA PRO A 207 8.81 -10.79 -1.98
C PRO A 207 7.37 -11.10 -1.54
N LEU A 208 6.46 -11.15 -2.52
CA LEU A 208 5.10 -11.64 -2.33
C LEU A 208 5.10 -13.18 -2.34
N VAL A 209 5.12 -13.78 -1.16
CA VAL A 209 5.11 -15.24 -0.97
C VAL A 209 3.68 -15.77 -0.88
N GLY A 210 3.35 -16.82 -1.64
CA GLY A 210 2.03 -17.46 -1.61
C GLY A 210 1.79 -18.42 -2.78
N GLU A 211 0.57 -18.93 -2.90
CA GLU A 211 0.20 -19.95 -3.90
C GLU A 211 0.52 -19.49 -5.33
N ASN A 212 0.10 -18.26 -5.67
CA ASN A 212 0.32 -17.64 -6.97
C ASN A 212 1.47 -16.61 -6.95
N GLY A 213 2.33 -16.65 -5.94
CA GLY A 213 3.49 -15.78 -5.77
C GLY A 213 4.81 -16.54 -5.76
N TRP A 214 5.80 -16.01 -5.07
CA TRP A 214 7.05 -16.72 -4.79
C TRP A 214 6.81 -17.90 -3.85
N LYS A 215 7.63 -18.95 -4.01
CA LYS A 215 7.69 -20.07 -3.05
C LYS A 215 8.57 -19.68 -1.86
N GLU A 216 8.33 -20.34 -0.73
CA GLU A 216 9.20 -20.27 0.46
C GLU A 216 10.62 -20.74 0.12
#